data_AF-A0A6G1DSZ4-F1
#
_entry.id   AF-A0A6G1DSZ4-F1
#
_cell.length_a   1.000
_cell.length_b   1.000
_cell.length_c   1.000
_cell.angle_alpha   90.00
_cell.angle_beta   90.00
_cell.angle_gamma   90.00
#
_symmetry.space_group_name_H-M   'P 1'
#
loop_
_entity.id
_entity.type
_entity.pdbx_description
1 polymer ?
#
loop_
_entity_poly.entity_id
_entity_poly.type
_entity_poly.pdbx_seq_one_letter_code
_entity_poly.pdbx_strand_id
1 'polypeptide(L)'
;ASFLAALPPVFINGYLFWLLQPAGPGEEPIQCILSFSMAAEQFGWVYVPPWLSSRMCHLSNLDGLLYTVFDGSIRSPAVVAQIDTRAVRRWRPPWGAK
;
A
#
# COMPACT_ATOMS: atom_id res chain seq x y z
N ALA A 1 3.01 20.24 8.91
CA ALA A 1 3.25 18.82 8.60
C ALA A 1 1.90 18.15 8.45
N SER A 2 1.53 17.70 7.25
CA SER A 2 0.34 16.86 7.08
C SER A 2 0.70 15.46 7.61
N PHE A 3 0.13 15.08 8.74
CA PHE A 3 0.28 13.72 9.24
C PHE A 3 -0.52 12.81 8.32
N LEU A 4 0.17 11.91 7.60
CA LEU A 4 -0.50 10.81 6.91
C LEU A 4 -1.18 9.97 8.00
N ALA A 5 -2.52 9.92 8.00
CA ALA A 5 -3.26 8.99 8.84
C ALA A 5 -2.98 7.57 8.30
N ALA A 6 -1.90 6.95 8.79
CA ALA A 6 -1.52 5.61 8.39
C ALA A 6 -2.27 4.60 9.26
N LEU A 7 -2.99 3.69 8.60
CA LEU A 7 -3.47 2.47 9.24
C LEU A 7 -2.28 1.65 9.77
N PRO A 8 -2.46 0.84 10.83
CA PRO A 8 -1.38 0.01 11.35
C PRO A 8 -0.83 -0.91 10.25
N PRO A 9 0.50 -1.12 10.21
CA PRO A 9 1.11 -1.95 9.17
C PRO A 9 0.69 -3.41 9.27
N VAL A 10 0.62 -4.05 8.11
CA VAL A 10 0.45 -5.50 8.00
C VAL A 10 1.83 -6.15 7.87
N PHE A 11 2.12 -7.15 8.71
CA PHE A 11 3.36 -7.92 8.64
C PHE A 11 3.17 -9.23 7.88
N ILE A 12 3.96 -9.45 6.83
CA ILE A 12 3.91 -10.64 5.97
C ILE A 12 5.31 -11.00 5.48
N ASN A 13 5.75 -12.24 5.71
CA ASN A 13 6.99 -12.81 5.15
C ASN A 13 8.24 -11.93 5.35
N GLY A 14 8.38 -11.25 6.50
CA GLY A 14 9.52 -10.37 6.77
C GLY A 14 9.40 -8.97 6.19
N TYR A 15 8.22 -8.59 5.70
CA TYR A 15 7.90 -7.25 5.22
C TYR A 15 6.79 -6.62 6.04
N LEU A 16 6.89 -5.30 6.24
CA LEU A 16 5.80 -4.47 6.74
C LEU A 16 5.18 -3.70 5.57
N PHE A 17 3.86 -3.63 5.52
CA PHE A 17 3.10 -2.94 4.48
C PHE A 17 2.17 -1.90 5.08
N TRP A 18 2.21 -0.67 4.55
CA TRP A 18 1.31 0.43 4.91
C TRP A 18 0.53 0.89 3.69
N LEU A 19 -0.77 1.10 3.88
CA LEU A 19 -1.59 1.85 2.94
C LEU A 19 -1.47 3.34 3.29
N LEU A 20 -0.95 4.13 2.36
CA LEU A 20 -0.84 5.57 2.53
C LEU A 20 -2.04 6.27 1.90
N GLN A 21 -2.71 7.09 2.68
CA GLN A 21 -3.79 7.96 2.22
C GLN A 21 -3.22 9.23 1.58
N PRO A 22 -3.94 9.85 0.61
CA PRO A 22 -3.52 11.11 0.01
C PRO A 22 -3.34 12.21 1.07
N ALA A 23 -2.36 13.08 0.87
CA ALA A 23 -1.95 14.07 1.88
C ALA A 23 -2.90 15.28 2.00
N GLY A 24 -3.81 15.50 1.05
CA GLY A 24 -4.74 16.62 1.10
C GLY A 24 -5.91 16.58 0.11
N PRO A 25 -6.94 17.42 0.32
CA PRO A 25 -8.07 17.55 -0.58
C PRO A 25 -7.64 18.25 -1.88
N GLY A 26 -7.80 17.58 -3.02
CA GLY A 26 -7.56 18.15 -4.36
C GLY A 26 -6.55 17.41 -5.23
N GLU A 27 -5.77 16.48 -4.66
CA GLU A 27 -4.98 15.53 -5.45
C GLU A 27 -5.85 14.34 -5.86
N GLU A 28 -5.66 13.81 -7.08
CA GLU A 28 -6.27 12.52 -7.45
C GLU A 28 -5.85 11.48 -6.40
N PRO A 29 -6.79 10.73 -5.79
CA PRO A 29 -6.50 9.89 -4.64
C PRO A 29 -5.76 8.62 -5.07
N ILE A 30 -4.50 8.75 -5.47
CA ILE A 30 -3.65 7.60 -5.74
C ILE A 30 -3.15 7.09 -4.40
N GLN A 31 -3.89 6.15 -3.84
CA GLN A 31 -3.42 5.44 -2.67
C GLN A 31 -2.25 4.54 -3.04
N CYS A 32 -1.22 4.57 -2.22
CA CYS A 32 0.02 3.87 -2.48
C CYS A 32 0.31 2.90 -1.35
N ILE A 33 0.92 1.75 -1.68
CA ILE A 33 1.33 0.78 -0.67
C ILE A 33 2.84 0.87 -0.50
N LEU A 34 3.24 1.33 0.69
CA LEU A 34 4.62 1.33 1.11
C LEU A 34 4.96 -0.04 1.69
N SER A 35 6.10 -0.59 1.29
CA SER A 35 6.65 -1.82 1.85
C SER A 35 7.99 -1.54 2.51
N PHE A 36 8.31 -2.26 3.58
CA PHE A 36 9.60 -2.25 4.23
C PHE A 36 10.08 -3.68 4.43
N SER A 37 11.22 -4.03 3.86
CA SER A 37 11.89 -5.31 4.09
C SER A 37 12.66 -5.26 5.41
N MET A 38 12.34 -6.13 6.35
CA MET A 38 13.11 -6.25 7.59
C MET A 38 14.49 -6.88 7.36
N ALA A 39 14.61 -7.79 6.39
CA ALA A 39 15.87 -8.46 6.09
C ALA A 39 16.88 -7.54 5.39
N ALA A 40 16.40 -6.71 4.46
CA ALA A 40 17.24 -5.78 3.71
C ALA A 40 17.26 -4.35 4.29
N GLU A 41 16.47 -4.10 5.34
CA GLU A 41 16.24 -2.79 5.97
C GLU A 41 15.93 -1.69 4.94
N GLN A 42 15.11 -2.02 3.95
CA GLN A 42 14.88 -1.19 2.77
C GLN A 42 13.40 -0.98 2.49
N PHE A 43 13.07 0.24 2.09
CA PHE A 43 11.75 0.60 1.61
C PHE A 43 11.57 0.27 0.12
N GLY A 44 10.33 -0.06 -0.24
CA GLY A 44 9.90 -0.28 -1.61
C GLY A 44 8.46 0.14 -1.81
N TRP A 45 8.06 0.31 -3.06
CA TRP A 45 6.69 0.58 -3.44
C TRP A 45 6.09 -0.61 -4.15
N VAL A 46 4.85 -0.92 -3.81
CA VAL A 46 4.05 -1.86 -4.59
C VAL A 46 3.28 -1.07 -5.63
N TYR A 47 3.42 -1.47 -6.89
CA TYR A 47 2.60 -0.91 -7.96
C TYR A 47 1.16 -1.36 -7.82
N VAL A 48 0.25 -0.39 -7.75
CA VAL A 48 -1.19 -0.60 -7.78
C VAL A 48 -1.74 0.11 -9.02
N PRO A 49 -2.56 -0.55 -9.85
CA PRO A 49 -3.22 0.12 -10.97
C PRO A 49 -4.06 1.32 -10.49
N PRO A 50 -3.99 2.50 -11.14
CA PRO A 50 -4.67 3.72 -10.68
C PRO A 50 -6.19 3.58 -10.48
N TRP A 51 -6.84 2.74 -11.29
CA TRP A 51 -8.28 2.48 -11.17
C TRP A 51 -8.66 1.66 -9.93
N LEU A 52 -7.70 0.96 -9.32
CA LEU A 52 -7.87 0.26 -8.05
C LEU A 52 -7.46 1.13 -6.85
N SER A 53 -6.39 1.92 -6.98
CA SER A 53 -5.83 2.67 -5.85
C SER A 53 -6.84 3.62 -5.19
N SER A 54 -7.69 4.28 -5.98
CA SER A 54 -8.69 5.23 -5.47
C SER A 54 -9.74 4.64 -4.52
N ARG A 55 -9.90 3.31 -4.51
CA ARG A 55 -10.95 2.62 -3.73
C ARG A 55 -10.40 1.76 -2.59
N MET A 56 -9.09 1.69 -2.43
CA MET A 56 -8.49 0.92 -1.34
C MET A 56 -8.86 1.56 -0.01
N CYS A 57 -9.06 0.75 1.01
CA CYS A 57 -9.34 1.28 2.34
C CYS A 57 -8.59 0.53 3.44
N HIS A 58 -8.19 -0.72 3.18
CA HIS A 58 -7.53 -1.53 4.19
C HIS A 58 -6.62 -2.59 3.56
N LEU A 59 -5.54 -2.94 4.25
CA LEU A 59 -4.68 -4.07 3.91
C LEU A 59 -4.89 -5.16 4.95
N SER A 60 -4.95 -6.41 4.50
CA SER A 60 -5.10 -7.58 5.38
C SER A 60 -4.12 -8.68 4.98
N ASN A 61 -3.70 -9.46 5.96
CA ASN A 61 -3.00 -10.72 5.76
C ASN A 61 -4.03 -11.85 5.78
N LEU A 62 -4.08 -12.66 4.72
CA LEU A 62 -4.80 -13.92 4.69
C LEU A 62 -3.84 -15.00 4.19
N ASP A 63 -3.62 -16.04 5.00
CA ASP A 63 -2.75 -17.17 4.68
C ASP A 63 -1.33 -16.79 4.21
N GLY A 64 -0.75 -15.72 4.79
CA GLY A 64 0.59 -15.26 4.44
C GLY A 64 0.66 -14.53 3.10
N LEU A 65 -0.49 -14.13 2.56
CA LEU A 65 -0.62 -13.32 1.35
C LEU A 65 -1.19 -11.95 1.71
N LEU A 66 -0.71 -10.93 1.00
CA LEU A 66 -1.18 -9.56 1.16
C LEU A 66 -2.44 -9.34 0.32
N TYR A 67 -3.49 -8.87 0.97
CA TYR A 67 -4.74 -8.49 0.32
C TYR A 67 -5.08 -7.04 0.59
N THR A 68 -5.74 -6.42 -0.37
CA THR A 68 -6.37 -5.11 -0.22
C THR A 68 -7.88 -5.25 -0.25
N VAL A 69 -8.54 -4.58 0.68
CA VAL A 69 -9.99 -4.48 0.76
C VAL A 69 -10.39 -3.16 0.14
N PHE A 70 -11.37 -3.21 -0.74
CA PHE A 70 -11.98 -2.02 -1.34
C PHE A 70 -13.26 -1.67 -0.60
N ASP A 71 -13.47 -0.37 -0.39
CA ASP A 71 -14.75 0.11 0.15
C ASP A 71 -15.87 -0.18 -0.86
N GLY A 72 -16.86 -0.96 -0.41
CA GLY A 72 -18.00 -1.36 -1.20
C GLY A 72 -19.17 -0.44 -0.93
N SER A 73 -19.71 0.21 -1.96
CA SER A 73 -21.02 0.88 -1.81
C SER A 73 -22.15 -0.14 -1.80
N ILE A 74 -23.37 0.25 -1.42
CA ILE A 74 -24.58 -0.59 -1.52
C ILE A 74 -24.78 -1.19 -2.93
N ARG A 75 -24.18 -0.57 -3.97
CA ARG A 75 -24.21 -1.02 -5.37
C ARG A 75 -23.00 -1.86 -5.81
N SER A 76 -22.00 -2.09 -4.96
CA SER A 76 -20.81 -2.88 -5.29
C SER A 76 -20.27 -3.59 -4.06
N PRO A 77 -20.28 -4.94 -4.02
CA PRO A 77 -19.74 -5.66 -2.87
C PRO A 77 -18.27 -5.31 -2.64
N ALA A 78 -17.83 -5.35 -1.38
CA ALA A 78 -16.42 -5.24 -1.05
C ALA A 78 -15.64 -6.32 -1.80
N VAL A 79 -14.73 -5.90 -2.67
CA VAL A 79 -13.85 -6.80 -3.39
C VAL A 79 -12.57 -6.94 -2.57
N VAL A 80 -11.95 -8.12 -2.61
CA VAL A 80 -10.62 -8.35 -2.05
C VAL A 80 -9.70 -8.70 -3.22
N ALA A 81 -8.62 -7.95 -3.41
CA ALA A 81 -7.61 -8.27 -4.42
C ALA A 81 -6.31 -8.71 -3.75
N GLN A 82 -5.71 -9.77 -4.28
CA GLN A 82 -4.37 -10.17 -3.88
C GLN A 82 -3.36 -9.19 -4.47
N ILE A 83 -2.41 -8.78 -3.64
CA ILE A 83 -1.28 -7.97 -4.07
C ILE A 83 -0.09 -8.90 -4.30
N ASP A 84 0.45 -8.86 -5.52
CA ASP A 84 1.69 -9.57 -5.81
C ASP A 84 2.87 -8.83 -5.15
N THR A 85 3.33 -9.37 -4.02
CA THR A 85 4.49 -8.83 -3.29
C THR A 85 5.81 -9.01 -4.06
N ARG A 86 5.84 -9.82 -5.12
CA ARG A 86 7.00 -9.91 -6.02
C ARG A 86 7.13 -8.68 -6.92
N ALA A 87 6.05 -7.92 -7.10
CA ALA A 87 6.06 -6.67 -7.84
C ALA A 87 6.58 -5.47 -7.01
N VAL A 88 7.04 -5.69 -5.77
CA VAL A 88 7.69 -4.67 -4.95
C VAL A 88 8.92 -4.14 -5.69
N ARG A 89 8.87 -2.87 -6.10
CA ARG A 89 10.02 -2.19 -6.67
C ARG A 89 10.81 -1.55 -5.54
N ARG A 90 12.13 -1.80 -5.53
CA ARG A 90 13.05 -1.13 -4.61
C ARG A 90 13.00 0.37 -4.89
N TRP A 91 12.67 1.16 -3.87
CA TRP A 91 12.74 2.60 -4.00
C TRP A 91 14.22 3.03 -3.93
N ARG A 92 14.64 3.85 -4.89
CA ARG A 92 15.92 4.56 -4.85
C ARG A 92 15.58 6.04 -4.64
N PRO A 93 16.08 6.71 -3.60
CA PRO A 93 15.90 8.14 -3.47
C PRO A 93 16.45 8.85 -4.72
N PRO A 94 15.74 9.87 -5.26
CA PRO A 94 16.23 10.65 -6.41
C PRO A 94 17.46 11.50 -6.06
N TRP A 95 17.70 11.76 -4.77
CA TRP A 95 18.92 12.38 -4.27
C TRP A 95 19.89 11.25 -3.93
N GLY A 96 20.95 11.12 -4.73
CA GLY A 96 21.96 10.07 -4.54
C GLY A 96 22.46 10.06 -3.10
N ALA A 97 22.27 8.93 -2.41
CA ALA A 97 22.92 8.68 -1.14
C ALA A 97 24.44 8.76 -1.39
N LYS A 98 25.09 9.70 -0.71
CA LYS A 98 26.53 9.77 -0.55
C LYS A 98 26.88 9.27 0.84
#